data_AF-A0A920TY25-F1
#
_entry.id   AF-A0A920TY25-F1
#
_cell.length_a   1.000
_cell.length_b   1.000
_cell.length_c   1.000
_cell.angle_alpha   90.00
_cell.angle_beta   90.00
_cell.angle_gamma   90.00
#
_symmetry.space_group_name_H-M   'P 1'
#
loop_
_entity.id
_entity.type
_entity.pdbx_description
1 polymer ?
#
loop_
_entity_poly.entity_id
_entity_poly.type
_entity_poly.pdbx_seq_one_letter_code
_entity_poly.pdbx_strand_id
1 'polypeptide(L)' 'MLNGKVIGDGTKTFDSPEDAGSDVLAKALFEIFGVQSIYLKENFVTITKSKLWVGIP' A
#
# COMPACT_ATOMS: atom_id res chain seq x y z
N MET A 1 3.95 4.50 20.10
CA MET A 1 2.81 3.57 19.96
C MET A 1 2.57 3.36 18.47
N LEU A 2 2.48 2.12 17.99
CA LEU A 2 2.39 1.79 16.55
C LEU A 2 0.94 1.56 16.04
N ASN A 3 -0.07 1.79 16.88
CA ASN A 3 -1.50 1.69 16.51
C ASN A 3 -2.16 3.07 16.28
N GLY A 4 -1.47 3.95 15.53
CA GLY A 4 -2.02 5.24 15.12
C GLY A 4 -2.95 5.13 13.92
N LYS A 5 -3.76 6.17 13.67
CA LYS A 5 -4.57 6.27 12.46
C LYS A 5 -3.62 6.34 11.24
N VAL A 6 -3.74 5.40 10.30
CA VAL A 6 -2.95 5.31 9.06
C VAL A 6 -3.40 6.38 8.07
N ILE A 7 -4.70 6.62 8.00
CA ILE A 7 -5.33 7.71 7.23
C ILE A 7 -6.41 8.37 8.10
N GLY A 8 -6.93 9.52 7.69
CA GLY A 8 -8.18 10.06 8.23
C GLY A 8 -9.38 9.13 7.99
N ASP A 9 -10.60 9.59 8.26
CA ASP A 9 -11.80 8.79 8.01
C ASP A 9 -11.95 8.42 6.53
N GLY A 10 -12.52 7.23 6.27
CA GLY A 10 -12.76 6.73 4.91
C GLY A 10 -11.76 5.67 4.46
N THR A 11 -11.44 5.66 3.17
CA THR A 11 -10.60 4.66 2.49
C THR A 11 -9.82 5.31 1.35
N LYS A 12 -8.62 4.81 1.06
CA LYS A 12 -7.91 5.11 -0.18
C LYS A 12 -7.53 3.82 -0.90
N THR A 13 -7.68 3.81 -2.21
CA THR A 13 -7.27 2.69 -3.06
C THR A 13 -6.32 3.22 -4.13
N PHE A 14 -5.23 2.49 -4.36
CA PHE A 14 -4.27 2.78 -5.40
C PHE A 14 -4.05 1.48 -6.19
N ASP A 15 -4.39 1.49 -7.47
CA ASP A 15 -4.27 0.32 -8.34
C ASP A 15 -2.94 0.30 -9.10
N SER A 16 -2.18 1.40 -9.03
CA SER A 16 -0.88 1.55 -9.67
C SER A 16 -0.04 2.66 -9.00
N PRO A 17 1.29 2.69 -9.25
CA PRO A 17 2.17 3.75 -8.72
C PRO A 17 1.79 5.16 -9.18
N GLU A 18 1.20 5.32 -10.37
CA GLU A 18 0.75 6.62 -10.90
C GLU A 18 -0.45 7.17 -10.11
N ASP A 19 -1.33 6.30 -9.60
CA ASP A 19 -2.47 6.70 -8.75
C ASP A 19 -2.02 7.29 -7.40
N ALA A 20 -0.79 6.99 -6.98
CA ALA A 20 -0.26 7.43 -5.68
C ALA A 20 -0.18 8.96 -5.56
N GLY A 21 -0.12 9.70 -6.67
CA GLY A 21 -0.19 11.17 -6.68
C GLY A 21 0.87 11.82 -5.78
N SER A 22 0.44 12.40 -4.65
CA SER A 22 1.32 13.00 -3.62
C SER A 22 1.31 12.21 -2.29
N ASP A 23 0.69 11.04 -2.24
CA ASP A 23 0.62 10.21 -1.03
C ASP A 23 1.96 9.50 -0.80
N VAL A 24 2.69 9.97 0.22
CA VAL A 24 4.06 9.51 0.52
C VAL A 24 4.08 8.04 0.93
N LEU A 25 3.05 7.58 1.66
CA LEU A 25 2.96 6.18 2.10
C LEU A 25 2.72 5.25 0.91
N ALA A 26 1.75 5.59 0.04
CA ALA A 26 1.47 4.79 -1.15
C ALA A 26 2.71 4.70 -2.07
N LYS A 27 3.41 5.83 -2.29
CA LYS A 27 4.65 5.85 -3.07
C LYS A 27 5.71 4.92 -2.50
N ALA A 28 6.01 5.02 -1.21
CA ALA A 28 7.02 4.19 -0.56
C ALA A 28 6.66 2.69 -0.62
N LEU A 29 5.37 2.35 -0.53
CA LEU A 29 4.91 0.97 -0.65
C LEU A 29 5.03 0.44 -2.08
N PHE A 30 4.78 1.26 -3.10
CA PHE A 30 4.98 0.87 -4.51
C PHE A 30 6.45 0.69 -4.90
N GLU A 31 7.40 1.27 -4.16
CA GLU A 31 8.84 0.99 -4.35
C GLU A 31 9.23 -0.44 -3.93
N ILE A 32 8.38 -1.12 -3.14
CA ILE A 32 8.61 -2.51 -2.76
C ILE A 32 8.32 -3.41 -3.96
N PHE A 33 9.35 -4.13 -4.41
CA PHE A 33 9.24 -5.03 -5.56
C PHE A 33 8.06 -6.00 -5.43
N GLY A 34 7.24 -6.03 -6.46
CA GLY A 34 6.09 -6.92 -6.57
C GLY A 34 4.80 -6.39 -5.95
N VAL A 35 4.76 -5.18 -5.38
CA VAL A 35 3.49 -4.55 -5.00
C VAL A 35 2.70 -4.15 -6.25
N GLN A 36 1.42 -4.53 -6.29
CA GLN A 36 0.51 -4.26 -7.41
C GLN A 36 -0.58 -3.27 -7.04
N SER A 37 -1.18 -3.40 -5.86
CA SER A 37 -2.21 -2.47 -5.39
C SER A 37 -2.19 -2.32 -3.88
N ILE A 38 -2.69 -1.17 -3.42
CA ILE A 38 -2.68 -0.75 -2.02
C ILE A 38 -4.09 -0.30 -1.65
N TYR A 39 -4.60 -0.81 -0.54
CA TYR A 39 -5.82 -0.33 0.09
C TYR A 39 -5.51 0.13 1.52
N LEU A 40 -5.82 1.39 1.80
CA LEU A 40 -5.67 2.01 3.11
C LEU A 40 -7.04 2.16 3.78
N LYS A 41 -7.12 1.66 5.01
CA LYS A 41 -8.19 1.95 5.96
C LYS A 41 -7.58 2.61 7.19
N GLU A 42 -8.42 3.24 7.98
CA GLU A 42 -8.08 4.05 9.15
C GLU A 42 -6.99 3.46 10.05
N ASN A 43 -6.93 2.14 10.21
CA ASN A 43 -5.96 1.49 11.10
C ASN A 43 -5.26 0.28 10.49
N PHE A 44 -5.39 0.04 9.18
CA PHE A 44 -4.72 -1.08 8.52
C PHE A 44 -4.46 -0.81 7.05
N VAL A 45 -3.50 -1.56 6.51
CA VAL A 45 -3.07 -1.50 5.12
C VAL A 45 -3.16 -2.91 4.52
N THR A 46 -3.81 -3.02 3.36
CA THR A 46 -3.83 -4.24 2.56
C THR A 46 -2.97 -4.04 1.32
N ILE A 47 -2.10 -5.00 1.03
CA ILE A 47 -1.18 -4.98 -0.12
C ILE A 47 -1.44 -6.20 -0.99
N THR A 48 -1.73 -5.98 -2.26
CA THR A 48 -1.75 -7.06 -3.26
C THR A 48 -0.36 -7.16 -3.88
N LYS A 49 0.25 -8.35 -3.86
CA LYS A 49 1.53 -8.62 -4.51
C LYS A 49 1.36 -9.47 -5.77
N SER A 50 2.30 -9.33 -6.70
CA SER A 50 2.37 -10.14 -7.91
C SER A 50 2.69 -11.60 -7.56
N LYS A 51 2.04 -12.52 -8.27
CA LYS A 51 2.14 -13.97 -8.05
C LYS A 51 3.56 -14.52 -8.30
N LEU A 52 4.38 -13.76 -9.03
CA LEU A 52 5.79 -14.03 -9.31
C LEU A 52 6.72 -13.77 -8.12
N TRP A 53 6.20 -13.24 -7.02
CA TRP A 53 6.91 -13.19 -5.74
C TRP A 53 6.95 -14.60 -5.12
N VAL A 54 7.71 -15.50 -5.75
CA VAL A 54 8.28 -16.65 -5.06
C VAL A 54 9.25 -16.07 -4.05
N GLY A 55 8.87 -16.09 -2.77
CA GLY A 55 9.86 -15.98 -1.72
C GLY A 55 10.92 -17.03 -2.01
N ILE A 56 12.14 -16.59 -2.32
CA ILE A 56 13.29 -17.49 -2.38
C ILE A 56 13.31 -18.19 -1.01
N PRO A 57 13.30 -19.54 -0.95
CA PRO A 57 13.35 -20.26 0.31
C PRO A 57 14.59 -19.92 1.13
#